data_AF-A0A6M3LJT1-F1
#
_entry.id   AF-A0A6M3LJT1-F1
#
_cell.length_a   1.000
_cell.length_b   1.000
_cell.length_c   1.000
_cell.angle_alpha   90.00
_cell.angle_beta   90.00
_cell.angle_gamma   90.00
#
_symmetry.space_group_name_H-M   'P 1'
#
loop_
_entity.id
_entity.type
_entity.pdbx_description
1 polymer ?
#
loop_
_entity_poly.entity_id
_entity_poly.type
_entity_poly.pdbx_seq_one_letter_code
_entity_poly.pdbx_strand_id
1 'polypeptide(L)'
;MIFENAVKDVTGILHNEGHHFVTEDWVRQTMREHFVHKLDLSNGVKGKIGDFISTNLVEPPTSLIARTAIMAYTAGYLYRDLVYMERFPRDSKDYKIHKAHSQLSFANALIQWKLLAEQLGLDWDEMIALGEEHLKERYKDFTEDGWVGM
;
A
#
# COMPACT_ATOMS: atom_id res chain seq x y z
N MET A 1 -3.32 -25.43 5.98
CA MET A 1 -1.95 -25.81 5.56
C MET A 1 -1.19 -24.63 4.95
N ILE A 2 -1.77 -23.86 4.02
CA ILE A 2 -1.08 -22.70 3.39
C ILE A 2 -0.81 -21.57 4.40
N PHE A 3 -1.79 -21.24 5.25
CA PHE A 3 -1.68 -20.16 6.24
C PHE A 3 -0.56 -20.39 7.27
N GLU A 4 -0.49 -21.58 7.87
CA GLU A 4 0.55 -21.89 8.86
C GLU A 4 1.96 -21.95 8.25
N ASN A 5 2.09 -22.29 6.96
CA ASN A 5 3.37 -22.18 6.26
C ASN A 5 3.76 -20.72 6.03
N ALA A 6 2.81 -19.86 5.69
CA ALA A 6 3.05 -18.42 5.52
C ALA A 6 3.46 -17.73 6.83
N VAL A 7 2.85 -18.13 7.96
CA VAL A 7 3.26 -17.65 9.29
C VAL A 7 4.74 -17.97 9.53
N LYS A 8 5.16 -19.22 9.30
CA LYS A 8 6.55 -19.66 9.48
C LYS A 8 7.52 -18.95 8.55
N ASP A 9 7.16 -18.80 7.28
CA ASP A 9 7.99 -18.13 6.28
C ASP A 9 8.21 -16.66 6.67
N VAL A 10 7.14 -15.94 7.07
CA VAL A 10 7.21 -14.55 7.51
C VAL A 10 8.02 -14.39 8.80
N THR A 11 7.80 -15.27 9.80
CA THR A 11 8.60 -15.25 11.03
C THR A 11 10.08 -15.48 10.74
N GLY A 12 10.40 -16.43 9.86
CA GLY A 12 11.78 -16.70 9.46
C GLY A 12 12.47 -15.52 8.75
N ILE A 13 11.75 -14.82 7.87
CA ILE A 13 12.24 -13.59 7.22
C ILE A 13 12.54 -12.52 8.26
N LEU A 14 11.58 -12.23 9.14
CA LEU A 14 11.73 -11.20 10.17
C LEU A 14 12.91 -11.50 11.12
N HIS A 15 13.13 -12.76 11.47
CA HIS A 15 14.28 -13.16 12.26
C HIS A 15 15.61 -12.99 11.52
N ASN A 16 15.66 -13.30 10.23
CA ASN A 16 16.86 -13.08 9.41
C ASN A 16 17.19 -11.59 9.24
N GLU A 17 16.18 -10.72 9.34
CA GLU A 17 16.32 -9.25 9.30
C GLU A 17 16.62 -8.63 10.69
N GLY A 18 16.78 -9.45 11.74
CA GLY A 18 17.15 -9.01 13.08
C GLY A 18 15.97 -8.71 14.03
N HIS A 19 14.74 -8.99 13.60
CA HIS A 19 13.53 -8.81 14.41
C HIS A 19 13.22 -10.05 15.26
N HIS A 20 14.17 -10.48 16.10
CA HIS A 20 14.06 -11.70 16.91
C HIS A 20 12.95 -11.66 17.98
N PHE A 21 12.39 -10.48 18.28
CA PHE A 21 11.29 -10.31 19.23
C PHE A 21 9.92 -10.72 18.64
N VAL A 22 9.84 -10.94 17.34
CA VAL A 22 8.60 -11.34 16.66
C VAL A 22 8.33 -12.83 16.86
N THR A 23 7.15 -13.19 17.36
CA THR A 23 6.74 -14.59 17.55
C THR A 23 5.81 -15.08 16.44
N GLU A 24 5.76 -16.39 16.20
CA GLU A 24 4.79 -16.98 15.27
C GLU A 24 3.35 -16.64 15.67
N ASP A 25 3.05 -16.57 16.98
CA ASP A 25 1.71 -16.23 17.48
C ASP A 25 1.34 -14.78 17.16
N TRP A 26 2.28 -13.85 17.30
CA TRP A 26 2.09 -12.46 16.90
C TRP A 26 1.88 -12.34 15.39
N VAL A 27 2.72 -13.00 14.58
CA VAL A 27 2.55 -13.02 13.12
C VAL A 27 1.20 -13.62 12.73
N ARG A 28 0.81 -14.70 13.39
CA ARG A 28 -0.48 -15.37 13.18
C ARG A 28 -1.65 -14.44 13.50
N GLN A 29 -1.58 -13.69 14.59
CA GLN A 29 -2.61 -12.74 14.99
C GLN A 29 -2.71 -11.58 13.99
N THR A 30 -1.58 -10.93 13.67
CA THR A 30 -1.51 -9.84 12.68
C THR A 30 -2.03 -10.28 11.31
N MET A 31 -1.66 -11.48 10.85
CA MET A 31 -2.17 -12.03 9.60
C MET A 31 -3.67 -12.35 9.67
N ARG A 32 -4.20 -12.80 10.81
CA ARG A 32 -5.64 -13.04 10.98
C ARG A 32 -6.44 -11.75 10.96
N GLU A 33 -5.96 -10.73 11.66
CA GLU A 33 -6.64 -9.44 11.79
C GLU A 33 -6.61 -8.64 10.48
N HIS A 34 -5.53 -8.76 9.69
CA HIS A 34 -5.34 -7.91 8.51
C HIS A 34 -5.44 -8.62 7.14
N PHE A 35 -5.30 -9.96 7.08
CA PHE A 35 -5.20 -10.70 5.80
C PHE A 35 -6.32 -11.72 5.55
N VAL A 36 -6.96 -12.27 6.59
CA VAL A 36 -7.91 -13.40 6.43
C VAL A 36 -9.22 -13.03 5.72
N HIS A 37 -9.59 -11.74 5.66
CA HIS A 37 -10.78 -11.34 4.92
C HIS A 37 -10.59 -11.16 3.40
N LYS A 38 -9.36 -11.18 2.85
CA LYS A 38 -9.13 -10.76 1.44
C LYS A 38 -8.18 -11.60 0.59
N LEU A 39 -7.59 -12.68 1.11
CA LEU A 39 -6.61 -13.45 0.34
C LEU A 39 -7.03 -14.90 0.12
N ASP A 40 -7.56 -15.16 -1.08
CA ASP A 40 -7.57 -16.48 -1.69
C ASP A 40 -6.12 -16.84 -2.10
N LEU A 41 -5.41 -17.50 -1.19
CA LEU A 41 -4.02 -17.92 -1.33
C LEU A 41 -3.85 -19.20 -2.18
N SER A 42 -4.84 -19.59 -2.99
CA SER A 42 -4.77 -20.79 -3.83
C SER A 42 -3.75 -20.70 -4.98
N ASN A 43 -3.30 -19.50 -5.35
CA ASN A 43 -2.44 -19.30 -6.53
C ASN A 43 -1.08 -18.66 -6.20
N GLY A 44 -0.11 -19.45 -5.77
CA GLY A 44 1.28 -19.36 -6.23
C GLY A 44 2.13 -18.09 -6.00
N VAL A 45 1.75 -17.13 -5.15
CA VAL A 45 2.57 -15.92 -4.87
C VAL A 45 3.43 -16.09 -3.61
N LYS A 46 4.26 -17.14 -3.55
CA LYS A 46 5.06 -17.44 -2.34
C LYS A 46 6.36 -16.63 -2.18
N GLY A 47 6.84 -15.94 -3.22
CA GLY A 47 8.17 -15.31 -3.20
C GLY A 47 8.24 -13.79 -3.07
N LYS A 48 7.11 -13.07 -3.15
CA LYS A 48 7.11 -11.57 -3.17
C LYS A 48 6.23 -10.93 -2.11
N ILE A 49 5.40 -11.72 -1.44
CA ILE A 49 4.54 -11.26 -0.34
C ILE A 49 5.37 -11.10 0.94
N GLY A 50 6.36 -11.95 1.19
CA GLY A 50 7.26 -11.86 2.34
C GLY A 50 7.98 -10.51 2.41
N ASP A 51 8.62 -10.10 1.32
CA ASP A 51 9.33 -8.81 1.22
C ASP A 51 8.39 -7.59 1.35
N PHE A 52 7.13 -7.72 0.92
CA PHE A 52 6.12 -6.66 1.03
C PHE A 52 5.56 -6.56 2.46
N ILE A 53 5.48 -7.68 3.17
CA ILE A 53 4.96 -7.79 4.54
C ILE A 53 6.03 -7.37 5.56
N SER A 54 7.30 -7.76 5.39
CA SER A 54 8.36 -7.44 6.36
C SER A 54 8.69 -5.95 6.40
N THR A 55 8.57 -5.24 5.28
CA THR A 55 8.83 -3.80 5.20
C THR A 55 7.66 -2.89 5.62
N ASN A 56 6.43 -3.41 5.74
CA ASN A 56 5.23 -2.58 5.97
C ASN A 56 4.44 -2.93 7.26
N LEU A 57 4.88 -3.87 8.09
CA LEU A 57 4.22 -4.28 9.34
C LEU A 57 5.00 -3.96 10.63
N VAL A 58 6.09 -3.21 10.54
CA VAL A 58 6.66 -2.54 11.73
C VAL A 58 5.64 -1.50 12.18
N GLU A 59 5.41 -1.36 13.49
CA GLU A 59 4.52 -0.35 14.07
C GLU A 59 4.58 0.97 13.28
N PRO A 60 3.44 1.63 13.02
CA PRO A 60 3.43 2.81 12.17
C PRO A 60 4.48 3.79 12.70
N PRO A 61 5.42 4.27 11.86
CA PRO A 61 6.48 5.14 12.33
C PRO A 61 5.89 6.28 13.16
N THR A 62 6.36 6.43 14.38
CA THR A 62 5.80 7.41 15.32
C THR A 62 6.03 8.85 14.85
N SER A 63 7.00 9.08 13.97
CA SER A 63 7.26 10.41 13.41
C SER A 63 6.54 10.62 12.07
N LEU A 64 5.98 11.82 11.90
CA LEU A 64 5.40 12.29 10.65
C LEU A 64 6.38 12.13 9.47
N ILE A 65 7.67 12.42 9.70
CA ILE A 65 8.73 12.34 8.70
C ILE A 65 8.85 10.92 8.16
N ALA A 66 8.93 9.91 9.03
CA ALA A 66 9.06 8.53 8.59
C ALA A 66 7.79 8.02 7.88
N ARG A 67 6.59 8.49 8.28
CA ARG A 67 5.36 8.19 7.53
C ARG A 67 5.38 8.77 6.11
N THR A 68 5.79 10.03 5.95
CA THR A 68 5.99 10.62 4.61
C THR A 68 7.03 9.89 3.78
N ALA A 69 8.10 9.37 4.40
CA ALA A 69 9.10 8.59 3.68
C ALA A 69 8.53 7.25 3.17
N ILE A 70 7.73 6.54 3.98
CA ILE A 70 7.03 5.31 3.56
C ILE A 70 6.04 5.62 2.43
N MET A 71 5.31 6.72 2.52
CA MET A 71 4.41 7.16 1.44
C MET A 71 5.17 7.39 0.13
N ALA A 72 6.28 8.13 0.17
CA ALA A 72 7.09 8.39 -1.01
C ALA A 72 7.62 7.09 -1.64
N TYR A 73 8.07 6.16 -0.80
CA TYR A 73 8.54 4.84 -1.24
C TYR A 73 7.42 4.03 -1.90
N THR A 74 6.23 4.00 -1.27
CA THR A 74 5.05 3.30 -1.79
C THR A 74 4.57 3.88 -3.11
N ALA A 75 4.60 5.21 -3.24
CA ALA A 75 4.30 5.91 -4.49
C ALA A 75 5.29 5.53 -5.61
N GLY A 76 6.57 5.35 -5.28
CA GLY A 76 7.59 4.86 -6.23
C GLY A 76 7.29 3.46 -6.77
N TYR A 77 6.84 2.53 -5.91
CA TYR A 77 6.40 1.21 -6.35
C TYR A 77 5.15 1.25 -7.21
N LEU A 78 4.16 2.04 -6.79
CA LEU A 78 2.95 2.25 -7.58
C LEU A 78 3.31 2.76 -8.98
N TYR A 79 4.14 3.81 -9.08
CA TYR A 79 4.59 4.36 -10.35
C TYR A 79 5.28 3.31 -11.22
N ARG A 80 6.23 2.55 -10.66
CA ARG A 80 6.93 1.47 -11.37
C ARG A 80 5.94 0.46 -11.95
N ASP A 81 4.99 -0.01 -11.16
CA ASP A 81 4.05 -1.03 -11.59
C ASP A 81 3.05 -0.50 -12.63
N LEU A 82 2.64 0.77 -12.53
CA LEU A 82 1.84 1.43 -13.58
C LEU A 82 2.61 1.55 -14.90
N VAL A 83 3.90 1.92 -14.86
CA VAL A 83 4.75 1.97 -16.06
C VAL A 83 4.86 0.59 -16.72
N TYR A 84 4.98 -0.48 -15.95
CA TYR A 84 4.99 -1.83 -16.51
C TYR A 84 3.63 -2.24 -17.07
N MET A 85 2.52 -1.89 -16.42
CA MET A 85 1.18 -2.14 -16.96
C MET A 85 0.96 -1.49 -18.33
N GLU A 86 1.50 -0.30 -18.58
CA GLU A 86 1.43 0.35 -19.90
C GLU A 86 2.32 -0.32 -20.96
N ARG A 87 3.36 -1.04 -20.55
CA ARG A 87 4.32 -1.70 -21.46
C ARG A 87 3.90 -3.11 -21.89
N PHE A 88 3.06 -3.79 -21.10
CA PHE A 88 2.66 -5.17 -21.37
C PHE A 88 1.21 -5.26 -21.88
N PRO A 89 0.90 -6.19 -22.80
CA PRO A 89 -0.48 -6.47 -23.21
C PRO A 89 -1.37 -6.82 -22.02
N ARG A 90 -2.61 -6.31 -22.00
CA ARG A 90 -3.54 -6.45 -20.86
C ARG A 90 -3.89 -7.89 -20.48
N ASP A 91 -3.79 -8.80 -21.42
CA ASP A 91 -4.05 -10.23 -21.27
C ASP A 91 -2.81 -11.02 -20.82
N SER A 92 -1.61 -10.44 -20.94
CA SER A 92 -0.35 -11.06 -20.54
C SER A 92 -0.27 -11.36 -19.04
N LYS A 93 0.55 -12.35 -18.69
CA LYS A 93 0.83 -12.70 -17.30
C LYS A 93 1.51 -11.54 -16.55
N ASP A 94 2.45 -10.86 -17.20
CA ASP A 94 3.20 -9.76 -16.59
C ASP A 94 2.30 -8.57 -16.25
N TYR A 95 1.38 -8.19 -17.16
CA TYR A 95 0.38 -7.16 -16.87
C TYR A 95 -0.43 -7.51 -15.62
N LYS A 96 -0.91 -8.76 -15.50
CA LYS A 96 -1.72 -9.19 -14.35
C LYS A 96 -0.93 -9.13 -13.04
N ILE A 97 0.35 -9.47 -13.06
CA ILE A 97 1.25 -9.37 -11.89
C ILE A 97 1.42 -7.91 -11.48
N HIS A 98 1.77 -7.04 -12.41
CA HIS A 98 1.96 -5.61 -12.12
C HIS A 98 0.66 -4.93 -11.71
N LYS A 99 -0.48 -5.34 -12.28
CA LYS A 99 -1.80 -4.90 -11.81
C LYS A 99 -2.03 -5.26 -10.36
N ALA A 100 -1.79 -6.52 -9.96
CA ALA A 100 -1.97 -6.94 -8.58
C ALA A 100 -1.05 -6.16 -7.61
N HIS A 101 0.21 -5.94 -7.98
CA HIS A 101 1.13 -5.13 -7.19
C HIS A 101 0.69 -3.66 -7.10
N SER A 102 0.27 -3.06 -8.21
CA SER A 102 -0.22 -1.68 -8.22
C SER A 102 -1.43 -1.49 -7.30
N GLN A 103 -2.33 -2.47 -7.23
CA GLN A 103 -3.48 -2.44 -6.33
C GLN A 103 -3.04 -2.45 -4.85
N LEU A 104 -2.05 -3.27 -4.51
CA LEU A 104 -1.49 -3.33 -3.16
C LEU A 104 -0.76 -2.03 -2.80
N SER A 105 0.08 -1.51 -3.69
CA SER A 105 0.79 -0.24 -3.47
C SER A 105 -0.18 0.93 -3.35
N PHE A 106 -1.23 0.98 -4.17
CA PHE A 106 -2.25 2.01 -4.08
C PHE A 106 -3.02 1.94 -2.76
N ALA A 107 -3.43 0.74 -2.34
CA ALA A 107 -4.10 0.54 -1.05
C ALA A 107 -3.20 0.94 0.13
N ASN A 108 -1.91 0.58 0.10
CA ASN A 108 -0.95 0.98 1.14
C ASN A 108 -0.79 2.51 1.16
N ALA A 109 -0.64 3.15 0.00
CA ALA A 109 -0.54 4.61 -0.08
C ALA A 109 -1.77 5.30 0.54
N LEU A 110 -2.99 4.83 0.23
CA LEU A 110 -4.22 5.34 0.82
C LEU A 110 -4.26 5.18 2.35
N ILE A 111 -3.85 4.03 2.86
CA ILE A 111 -3.78 3.78 4.31
C ILE A 111 -2.78 4.74 4.96
N GLN A 112 -1.61 4.96 4.37
CA GLN A 112 -0.62 5.88 4.92
C GLN A 112 -1.11 7.33 4.93
N TRP A 113 -1.84 7.75 3.89
CA TRP A 113 -2.50 9.07 3.87
C TRP A 113 -3.53 9.22 4.99
N LYS A 114 -4.36 8.20 5.22
CA LYS A 114 -5.34 8.20 6.31
C LYS A 114 -4.67 8.28 7.68
N LEU A 115 -3.67 7.44 7.92
CA LEU A 115 -2.91 7.45 9.18
C LEU A 115 -2.16 8.77 9.39
N LEU A 116 -1.71 9.43 8.31
CA LEU A 116 -1.10 10.75 8.38
C LEU A 116 -2.11 11.81 8.81
N ALA A 117 -3.32 11.80 8.22
CA ALA A 117 -4.40 12.70 8.60
C ALA A 117 -4.76 12.54 10.09
N GLU A 118 -4.96 11.30 10.53
CA GLU A 118 -5.24 10.98 11.94
C GLU A 118 -4.12 11.47 12.87
N GLN A 119 -2.85 11.26 12.51
CA GLN A 119 -1.71 11.71 13.29
C GLN A 119 -1.58 13.24 13.37
N LEU A 120 -2.06 13.95 12.35
CA LEU A 120 -2.12 15.42 12.32
C LEU A 120 -3.36 15.97 13.04
N GLY A 121 -4.26 15.12 13.54
CA GLY A 121 -5.52 15.54 14.14
C GLY A 121 -6.53 16.07 13.11
N LEU A 122 -6.41 15.63 11.85
CA LEU A 122 -7.34 15.98 10.77
C LEU A 122 -8.38 14.88 10.60
N ASP A 123 -9.63 15.27 10.39
CA ASP A 123 -10.69 14.33 10.02
C ASP A 123 -10.52 13.90 8.55
N TRP A 124 -10.50 12.59 8.31
CA TRP A 124 -10.26 12.05 6.98
C TRP A 124 -11.36 12.43 5.98
N ASP A 125 -12.62 12.38 6.40
CA ASP A 125 -13.76 12.63 5.51
C ASP A 125 -13.86 14.12 5.18
N GLU A 126 -13.55 15.01 6.13
CA GLU A 126 -13.41 16.45 5.89
C GLU A 126 -12.29 16.76 4.87
N MET A 127 -11.14 16.08 4.95
CA MET A 127 -10.04 16.27 3.98
C MET A 127 -10.43 15.82 2.57
N ILE A 128 -11.20 14.73 2.45
CA ILE A 128 -11.75 14.29 1.15
C ILE A 128 -12.73 15.34 0.60
N ALA A 129 -13.67 15.81 1.43
CA ALA A 129 -14.65 16.83 1.02
C ALA A 129 -13.97 18.13 0.56
N LEU A 130 -12.97 18.61 1.29
CA LEU A 130 -12.17 19.78 0.94
C LEU A 130 -11.44 19.57 -0.41
N GLY A 131 -10.85 18.40 -0.62
CA GLY A 131 -10.21 18.05 -1.88
C GLY A 131 -11.17 18.03 -3.08
N GLU A 132 -12.37 17.48 -2.89
CA GLU A 132 -13.42 17.46 -3.92
C GLU A 132 -13.92 18.87 -4.28
N GLU A 133 -14.14 19.73 -3.29
CA GLU A 133 -14.51 21.13 -3.51
C GLU A 133 -13.43 21.87 -4.31
N HIS A 134 -12.17 21.75 -3.87
CA HIS A 134 -11.04 22.37 -4.56
C HIS A 134 -10.84 21.85 -6.00
N LEU A 135 -11.14 20.56 -6.26
CA LEU A 135 -11.12 20.01 -7.63
C LEU A 135 -12.25 20.57 -8.50
N LYS A 136 -13.44 20.79 -7.94
CA LYS A 136 -14.57 21.42 -8.66
C LYS A 136 -14.25 22.85 -9.04
N GLU A 137 -13.65 23.62 -8.13
CA GLU A 137 -13.18 24.99 -8.40
C GLU A 137 -12.16 25.00 -9.54
N ARG A 138 -11.11 24.18 -9.46
CA ARG A 138 -10.10 24.09 -10.53
C ARG A 138 -10.68 23.65 -11.88
N TYR A 139 -11.67 22.76 -11.88
CA TYR A 139 -12.33 22.34 -13.11
C TYR A 139 -13.19 23.48 -13.70
N LYS A 140 -13.85 24.26 -12.85
CA LYS A 140 -14.58 25.46 -13.27
C LYS A 140 -13.63 26.44 -13.95
N ASP A 141 -12.52 26.79 -13.31
CA ASP A 141 -11.49 27.68 -13.87
C ASP A 141 -11.00 27.15 -15.23
N PHE A 142 -10.75 25.85 -15.34
CA PHE A 142 -10.36 25.22 -16.60
C PHE A 142 -11.39 25.41 -17.72
N THR A 143 -12.67 25.24 -17.40
CA THR A 143 -13.76 25.32 -18.38
C THR A 143 -14.17 26.75 -18.74
N GLU A 144 -14.01 27.69 -17.81
CA GLU A 144 -14.42 29.09 -17.96
C GLU A 144 -13.29 29.98 -18.52
N ASP A 145 -12.04 29.79 -18.08
CA ASP A 145 -10.92 30.68 -18.43
C ASP A 145 -10.00 30.12 -19.54
N GLY A 146 -10.10 28.82 -19.84
CA GLY A 146 -9.25 28.15 -20.80
C GLY A 146 -7.77 28.08 -20.38
N TRP A 147 -6.98 27.29 -21.12
CA TRP A 147 -5.56 26.98 -20.87
C TRP A 147 -4.58 28.17 -21.02
N VAL A 148 -4.99 29.42 -20.78
CA VAL A 148 -4.20 30.62 -21.16
C VAL A 148 -3.55 31.31 -19.95
N GLY A 149 -3.66 30.75 -18.74
CA GLY A 149 -3.18 31.39 -17.50
C GLY A 149 -2.15 30.62 -16.66
N MET A 150 -1.69 29.43 -17.08
CA MET A 150 -0.59 28.69 -16.42
C MET A 150 0.68 28.66 -17.24
#